data_AF-A0A7C9NRD4-F1
#
_entry.id   AF-A0A7C9NRD4-F1
#
_cell.length_a   1.000
_cell.length_b   1.000
_cell.length_c   1.000
_cell.angle_alpha   90.00
_cell.angle_beta   90.00
_cell.angle_gamma   90.00
#
_symmetry.space_group_name_H-M   'P 1'
#
loop_
_entity.id
_entity.type
_entity.pdbx_description
1 polymer ?
#
loop_
_entity_poly.entity_id
_entity_poly.type
_entity_poly.pdbx_seq_one_letter_code
_entity_poly.pdbx_strand_id
1 'polypeptide(L)'
;MATKRRKLMSLIEQGVIPPEHVSLAVKAAGLHPPPRAWALLIDRLLLWLGGLALACAVLFFVAFNWSDMGRLPRFALVQAALVLAAGIAVWGSASVLLFRVALTVAFLLVGVLLGLVGQVYQTGADPWQLFFIWALLALPWVWVARFDALWVLWVGLLNLAVWLYISTWGGIFGSVFITSDAGLWGIVFINIAAQIVWEWGAQRRGWPGRWAICLLALGGGVPMTLLMMGWIAGEGQGGEPIMVMYPLWLAALYGVYRHWRLDLFMLAGGCVSAITVTTLLLVRYVFWETWHAESLLIVAGAVFAMGALSVAWLKRLNAKVAS
;
A
#
# COMPACT_ATOMS: atom_id res chain seq x y z
N MET A 1 14.42 -19.97 8.44
CA MET A 1 14.99 -19.32 9.65
C MET A 1 14.06 -19.39 10.87
N ALA A 2 12.77 -19.05 10.75
CA ALA A 2 11.82 -19.07 11.87
C ALA A 2 11.70 -20.42 12.61
N THR A 3 11.85 -21.55 11.90
CA THR A 3 11.77 -22.90 12.48
C THR A 3 13.02 -23.28 13.27
N LYS A 4 14.22 -22.91 12.78
CA LYS A 4 15.49 -23.12 13.49
C LYS A 4 15.56 -22.27 14.76
N ARG A 5 15.12 -21.01 14.69
CA ARG A 5 15.01 -20.12 15.85
C ARG A 5 14.04 -20.67 16.90
N ARG A 6 12.85 -21.13 16.50
CA ARG A 6 11.87 -21.75 17.41
C ARG A 6 12.41 -23.01 18.08
N LYS A 7 13.10 -23.87 17.32
CA LYS A 7 13.69 -25.10 17.84
C LYS A 7 14.83 -24.81 18.82
N LEU A 8 15.65 -23.80 18.54
CA LEU A 8 16.70 -23.34 19.46
C LEU A 8 16.10 -22.74 20.74
N MET A 9 15.06 -21.89 20.63
CA MET A 9 14.37 -21.34 21.80
C MET A 9 13.75 -22.44 22.66
N SER A 10 13.10 -23.44 22.05
CA SER A 10 12.56 -24.60 22.77
C SER A 10 13.64 -25.40 23.50
N LEU A 11 14.85 -25.54 22.95
CA LEU A 11 15.96 -26.24 23.59
C LEU A 11 16.58 -25.44 24.75
N ILE A 12 16.53 -24.11 24.67
CA ILE A 12 16.96 -23.20 25.75
C ILE A 12 15.93 -23.19 26.88
N GLU A 13 14.64 -23.10 26.55
CA GLU A 13 13.53 -23.14 27.53
C GLU A 13 13.45 -24.48 28.28
N GLN A 14 13.84 -25.58 27.64
CA GLN A 14 13.91 -26.91 28.25
C GLN A 14 15.19 -27.14 29.09
N GLY A 15 16.10 -26.16 29.18
CA GLY A 15 17.34 -26.26 29.97
C GLY A 15 18.38 -27.23 29.38
N VAL A 16 18.19 -27.70 28.16
CA VAL A 16 19.11 -28.65 27.48
C VAL A 16 20.42 -27.97 27.08
N ILE A 17 20.39 -26.64 26.87
CA ILE A 17 21.57 -25.83 26.56
C ILE A 17 21.85 -24.92 27.77
N PRO A 18 22.97 -25.13 28.49
CA PRO A 18 23.40 -24.24 29.56
C PRO A 18 23.53 -22.78 29.05
N PRO A 19 23.19 -21.76 29.86
CA PRO A 19 23.18 -20.35 29.43
C PRO A 19 24.52 -19.87 28.84
N GLU A 20 25.62 -20.45 29.31
CA GLU A 20 27.00 -20.25 28.85
C GLU A 20 27.25 -20.76 27.41
N HIS A 21 26.52 -21.78 26.96
CA HIS A 21 26.67 -22.40 25.63
C HIS A 21 25.66 -21.89 24.60
N VAL A 22 24.75 -21.00 24.99
CA VAL A 22 23.73 -20.41 24.10
C VAL A 22 24.38 -19.63 22.95
N SER A 23 25.46 -18.90 23.22
CA SER A 23 26.17 -18.12 22.19
C SER A 23 26.78 -19.01 21.09
N LEU A 24 27.31 -20.17 21.47
CA LEU A 24 27.84 -21.19 20.55
C LEU A 24 26.71 -21.88 19.77
N ALA A 25 25.60 -22.19 20.45
CA ALA A 25 24.44 -22.81 19.81
C ALA A 25 23.77 -21.87 18.78
N VAL A 26 23.72 -20.56 19.05
CA VAL A 26 23.24 -19.53 18.11
C VAL A 26 24.17 -19.40 16.88
N LYS A 27 25.50 -19.42 17.10
CA LYS A 27 26.49 -19.42 16.01
C LYS A 27 26.39 -20.70 15.16
N ALA A 28 26.30 -21.87 15.79
CA ALA A 28 26.16 -23.17 15.10
C ALA A 28 24.83 -23.29 14.34
N ALA A 29 23.75 -22.70 14.87
CA ALA A 29 22.44 -22.65 14.20
C ALA A 29 22.43 -21.72 12.97
N GLY A 30 23.50 -20.94 12.74
CA GLY A 30 23.61 -20.00 11.63
C GLY A 30 22.55 -18.90 11.68
N LEU A 31 22.15 -18.50 12.89
CA LEU A 31 21.12 -17.47 13.09
C LEU A 31 21.64 -16.05 12.80
N HIS A 32 22.96 -15.84 12.86
CA HIS A 32 23.56 -14.60 12.39
C HIS A 32 23.81 -14.69 10.87
N PRO A 33 23.35 -13.69 10.08
CA PRO A 33 23.70 -13.60 8.68
C PRO A 33 25.23 -13.52 8.54
N PRO A 34 25.84 -14.26 7.61
CA PRO A 34 27.28 -14.15 7.37
C PRO A 34 27.63 -12.73 6.89
N PRO A 35 28.88 -12.26 7.08
CA PRO A 35 29.32 -10.93 6.62
C PRO A 35 29.02 -10.65 5.15
N ARG A 36 29.07 -11.68 4.29
CA ARG A 36 28.69 -11.59 2.87
C ARG A 36 27.22 -11.23 2.65
N ALA A 37 26.31 -11.71 3.50
CA ALA A 37 24.89 -11.38 3.40
C ALA A 37 24.64 -9.91 3.77
N TRP A 38 25.38 -9.38 4.73
CA TRP A 38 25.37 -7.95 5.06
C TRP A 38 25.90 -7.10 3.90
N ALA A 39 27.04 -7.48 3.32
CA ALA A 39 27.58 -6.78 2.15
C ALA A 39 26.58 -6.75 0.99
N LEU A 40 25.92 -7.87 0.68
CA LEU A 40 24.87 -7.92 -0.35
C LEU A 40 23.65 -7.06 0.00
N LEU A 41 23.23 -7.01 1.27
CA LEU A 41 22.14 -6.13 1.69
C LEU A 41 22.52 -4.66 1.48
N ILE A 42 23.72 -4.28 1.93
CA ILE A 42 24.24 -2.91 1.82
C ILE A 42 24.37 -2.51 0.34
N ASP A 43 24.92 -3.38 -0.50
CA ASP A 43 25.03 -3.16 -1.95
C ASP A 43 23.66 -2.89 -2.59
N ARG A 44 22.65 -3.70 -2.25
CA ARG A 44 21.28 -3.49 -2.74
C ARG A 44 20.67 -2.18 -2.26
N LEU A 45 20.87 -1.84 -0.99
CA LEU A 45 20.37 -0.59 -0.40
C LEU A 45 21.05 0.62 -1.05
N LEU A 46 22.36 0.58 -1.22
CA LEU A 46 23.14 1.62 -1.91
C LEU A 46 22.67 1.80 -3.35
N LEU A 47 22.38 0.71 -4.07
CA LEU A 47 21.89 0.81 -5.44
C LEU A 47 20.50 1.48 -5.52
N TRP A 48 19.58 1.11 -4.62
CA TRP A 48 18.26 1.76 -4.53
C TRP A 48 18.38 3.23 -4.13
N LEU A 49 19.13 3.53 -3.07
CA LEU A 49 19.32 4.89 -2.58
C LEU A 49 20.03 5.75 -3.61
N GLY A 50 21.05 5.23 -4.28
CA GLY A 50 21.78 5.93 -5.35
C GLY A 50 20.88 6.24 -6.53
N GLY A 51 20.08 5.27 -7.01
CA GLY A 51 19.13 5.50 -8.09
C GLY A 51 18.09 6.56 -7.74
N LEU A 52 17.47 6.46 -6.56
CA LEU A 52 16.48 7.44 -6.10
C LEU A 52 17.10 8.81 -5.86
N ALA A 53 18.29 8.88 -5.27
CA ALA A 53 19.02 10.12 -5.06
C ALA A 53 19.35 10.82 -6.39
N LEU A 54 19.72 10.06 -7.43
CA LEU A 54 19.92 10.63 -8.77
C LEU A 54 18.64 11.22 -9.36
N ALA A 55 17.50 10.54 -9.23
CA ALA A 55 16.21 11.08 -9.68
C ALA A 55 15.87 12.39 -8.93
N CYS A 56 16.03 12.41 -7.61
CA CYS A 56 15.84 13.60 -6.78
C CYS A 56 16.83 14.71 -7.12
N ALA A 57 18.10 14.37 -7.38
CA ALA A 57 19.14 15.33 -7.74
C ALA A 57 18.78 16.04 -9.04
N VAL A 58 18.30 15.32 -10.06
CA VAL A 58 17.81 15.94 -11.31
C VAL A 58 16.66 16.90 -11.03
N LEU A 59 15.65 16.47 -10.26
CA LEU A 59 14.51 17.32 -9.88
C LEU A 59 14.96 18.60 -9.16
N PHE A 60 15.75 18.46 -8.11
CA PHE A 60 16.20 19.59 -7.30
C PHE A 60 17.20 20.49 -8.04
N PHE A 61 18.04 19.93 -8.91
CA PHE A 61 18.95 20.73 -9.72
C PHE A 61 18.18 21.65 -10.66
N VAL A 62 17.14 21.15 -11.33
CA VAL A 62 16.27 21.97 -12.19
C VAL A 62 15.51 23.01 -11.37
N ALA A 63 15.00 22.63 -10.20
CA ALA A 63 14.25 23.54 -9.32
C ALA A 63 15.15 24.66 -8.76
N PHE A 64 16.38 24.33 -8.34
CA PHE A 64 17.33 25.29 -7.79
C PHE A 64 17.82 26.27 -8.86
N ASN A 65 18.17 25.77 -10.05
CA ASN A 65 18.66 26.60 -11.16
C ASN A 65 17.51 27.18 -12.02
N TRP A 66 16.29 27.25 -11.48
CA TRP A 66 15.11 27.62 -12.26
C TRP A 66 15.19 29.03 -12.85
N SER A 67 15.75 30.01 -12.13
CA SER A 67 15.92 31.38 -12.64
C SER A 67 16.97 31.45 -13.75
N ASP A 68 18.03 30.65 -13.62
CA ASP A 68 19.27 30.84 -14.40
C ASP A 68 19.34 29.90 -15.62
N MET A 69 18.63 28.77 -15.61
CA MET A 69 18.54 27.86 -16.76
C MET A 69 17.51 28.35 -17.78
N GLY A 70 17.87 28.45 -19.06
CA GLY A 70 16.89 28.57 -20.15
C GLY A 70 15.99 27.34 -20.28
N ARG A 71 14.91 27.45 -21.07
CA ARG A 71 13.93 26.34 -21.26
C ARG A 71 14.56 25.06 -21.80
N LEU A 72 15.39 25.18 -22.83
CA LEU A 72 16.03 24.03 -23.51
C LEU A 72 16.93 23.21 -22.58
N PRO A 73 17.87 23.80 -21.82
CA PRO A 73 18.67 23.07 -20.84
C PRO A 73 17.84 22.28 -19.81
N ARG A 74 16.69 22.81 -19.37
CA ARG A 74 15.84 22.13 -18.36
C ARG A 74 15.31 20.81 -18.91
N PHE A 75 14.73 20.86 -20.10
CA PHE A 75 14.23 19.66 -20.78
C PHE A 75 15.36 18.72 -21.17
N ALA A 76 16.46 19.24 -21.72
CA ALA A 76 17.59 18.43 -22.14
C ALA A 76 18.18 17.63 -20.98
N LEU A 77 18.32 18.23 -19.79
CA LEU A 77 18.84 17.54 -18.61
C LEU A 77 17.93 16.38 -18.19
N VAL A 78 16.63 16.64 -18.04
CA VAL A 78 15.67 15.61 -17.60
C VAL A 78 15.53 14.50 -18.65
N GLN A 79 15.47 14.85 -19.94
CA GLN A 79 15.39 13.89 -21.03
C GLN A 79 16.67 13.05 -21.16
N ALA A 80 17.85 13.66 -21.03
CA ALA A 80 19.13 12.92 -21.04
C ALA A 80 19.20 11.92 -19.88
N ALA A 81 18.80 12.34 -18.67
CA ALA A 81 18.74 11.45 -17.52
C ALA A 81 17.73 10.30 -17.73
N LEU A 82 16.57 10.59 -18.32
CA LEU A 82 15.55 9.59 -18.63
C LEU A 82 16.05 8.57 -19.67
N VAL A 83 16.66 9.03 -20.76
CA VAL A 83 17.23 8.15 -21.80
C VAL A 83 18.34 7.30 -21.22
N LEU A 84 19.19 7.86 -20.35
CA LEU A 84 20.25 7.11 -19.68
C LEU A 84 19.68 6.03 -18.75
N ALA A 85 18.66 6.35 -17.95
CA ALA A 85 17.98 5.37 -17.09
C ALA A 85 17.30 4.25 -17.90
N ALA A 86 16.57 4.61 -18.97
CA ALA A 86 15.96 3.65 -19.88
C ALA A 86 17.01 2.80 -20.60
N GLY A 87 18.11 3.41 -21.04
CA GLY A 87 19.23 2.73 -21.69
C GLY A 87 19.90 1.70 -20.78
N ILE A 88 20.13 2.05 -19.51
CA ILE A 88 20.64 1.10 -18.50
C ILE A 88 19.68 -0.06 -18.29
N ALA A 89 18.37 0.19 -18.28
CA ALA A 89 17.38 -0.87 -18.12
C ALA A 89 17.38 -1.85 -19.30
N VAL A 90 17.52 -1.36 -20.54
CA VAL A 90 17.49 -2.21 -21.75
C VAL A 90 18.86 -2.83 -22.05
N TRP A 91 19.92 -2.38 -21.38
CA TRP A 91 21.27 -2.91 -21.58
C TRP A 91 21.34 -4.39 -21.19
N GLY A 92 21.67 -5.26 -22.16
CA GLY A 92 21.54 -6.72 -22.03
C GLY A 92 22.36 -7.40 -20.93
N SER A 93 23.33 -6.69 -20.33
CA SER A 93 24.13 -7.17 -19.20
C SER A 93 23.68 -6.64 -17.83
N ALA A 94 22.56 -5.91 -17.76
CA ALA A 94 22.06 -5.36 -16.50
C ALA A 94 21.57 -6.48 -15.57
N SER A 95 21.94 -6.39 -14.29
CA SER A 95 21.36 -7.27 -13.28
C SER A 95 19.86 -6.99 -13.12
N VAL A 96 19.08 -7.99 -12.69
CA VAL A 96 17.63 -7.83 -12.45
C VAL A 96 17.33 -6.68 -11.48
N LEU A 97 18.22 -6.44 -10.52
CA LEU A 97 18.08 -5.35 -9.58
C LEU A 97 18.35 -3.99 -10.23
N LEU A 98 19.44 -3.88 -11.00
CA LEU A 98 19.78 -2.66 -11.72
C LEU A 98 18.66 -2.29 -12.70
N PHE A 99 18.13 -3.26 -13.43
CA PHE A 99 16.96 -3.10 -14.29
C PHE A 99 15.76 -2.49 -13.55
N ARG A 100 15.41 -3.02 -12.36
CA ARG A 100 14.29 -2.53 -11.55
C ARG A 100 14.53 -1.11 -11.02
N VAL A 101 15.74 -0.82 -10.55
CA VAL A 101 16.11 0.51 -10.07
C VAL A 101 16.06 1.51 -11.22
N ALA A 102 16.69 1.19 -12.35
CA ALA A 102 16.72 2.04 -13.53
C ALA A 102 15.32 2.33 -14.09
N LEU A 103 14.43 1.33 -14.16
CA LEU A 103 13.03 1.55 -14.55
C LEU A 103 12.25 2.39 -13.52
N THR A 104 12.53 2.24 -12.23
CA THR A 104 11.90 3.07 -11.20
C THR A 104 12.36 4.52 -11.33
N VAL A 105 13.64 4.76 -11.60
CA VAL A 105 14.18 6.09 -11.88
C VAL A 105 13.55 6.68 -13.14
N ALA A 106 13.47 5.91 -14.22
CA ALA A 106 12.80 6.34 -15.45
C ALA A 106 11.32 6.70 -15.20
N PHE A 107 10.60 5.88 -14.44
CA PHE A 107 9.23 6.15 -14.02
C PHE A 107 9.09 7.50 -13.30
N LEU A 108 9.99 7.80 -12.35
CA LEU A 108 9.99 9.09 -11.64
C LEU A 108 10.33 10.26 -12.58
N LEU A 109 11.33 10.09 -13.45
CA LEU A 109 11.76 11.13 -14.38
C LEU A 109 10.68 11.47 -15.43
N VAL A 110 9.81 10.53 -15.80
CA VAL A 110 8.61 10.84 -16.61
C VAL A 110 7.69 11.83 -15.87
N GLY A 111 7.46 11.62 -14.57
CA GLY A 111 6.70 12.55 -13.75
C GLY A 111 7.36 13.92 -13.63
N VAL A 112 8.68 13.96 -13.43
CA VAL A 112 9.47 15.20 -13.42
C VAL A 112 9.34 15.95 -14.75
N LEU A 113 9.42 15.22 -15.88
CA LEU A 113 9.30 15.80 -17.21
C LEU A 113 7.90 16.40 -17.44
N LEU A 114 6.84 15.70 -17.06
CA LEU A 114 5.47 16.20 -17.17
C LEU A 114 5.23 17.42 -16.27
N GLY A 115 5.75 17.40 -15.03
CA GLY A 115 5.73 18.56 -14.14
C GLY A 115 6.48 19.75 -14.73
N LEU A 116 7.63 19.51 -15.36
CA LEU A 116 8.41 20.54 -16.03
C LEU A 116 7.64 21.16 -17.20
N VAL A 117 6.93 20.35 -18.01
CA VAL A 117 6.04 20.87 -19.05
C VAL A 117 4.97 21.78 -18.45
N GLY A 118 4.31 21.32 -17.39
CA GLY A 118 3.27 22.11 -16.72
C GLY A 118 3.76 23.46 -16.20
N GLN A 119 4.95 23.48 -15.60
CA GLN A 119 5.56 24.70 -15.04
C GLN A 119 6.10 25.65 -16.11
N VAL A 120 6.81 25.15 -17.13
CA VAL A 120 7.43 26.00 -18.18
C VAL A 120 6.39 26.63 -19.08
N TYR A 121 5.36 25.86 -19.45
CA TYR A 121 4.31 26.33 -20.36
C TYR A 121 3.08 26.87 -19.63
N GLN A 122 3.09 26.85 -18.29
CA GLN A 122 1.96 27.26 -17.44
C GLN A 122 0.65 26.69 -17.98
N THR A 123 0.67 25.39 -18.28
CA THR A 123 -0.55 24.73 -18.73
C THR A 123 -1.51 24.81 -17.55
N GLY A 124 -2.58 25.61 -17.65
CA GLY A 124 -3.65 25.69 -16.66
C GLY A 124 -4.48 24.40 -16.57
N ALA A 125 -3.87 23.25 -16.90
CA ALA A 125 -4.42 21.93 -16.83
C ALA A 125 -4.58 21.53 -15.37
N ASP A 126 -5.70 20.87 -15.08
CA ASP A 126 -5.96 20.37 -13.74
C ASP A 126 -4.86 19.39 -13.28
N PRO A 127 -4.50 19.39 -11.98
CA PRO A 127 -3.48 18.48 -11.45
C PRO A 127 -3.73 17.00 -11.77
N TRP A 128 -4.99 16.56 -11.84
CA TRP A 128 -5.33 15.17 -12.13
C TRP A 128 -4.85 14.70 -13.51
N GLN A 129 -4.83 15.59 -14.52
CA GLN A 129 -4.44 15.24 -15.88
C GLN A 129 -2.97 14.85 -15.95
N LEU A 130 -2.10 15.57 -15.22
CA LEU A 130 -0.68 15.27 -15.12
C LEU A 130 -0.47 13.85 -14.60
N PHE A 131 -1.09 13.50 -13.46
CA PHE A 131 -0.92 12.17 -12.86
C PHE A 131 -1.56 11.06 -13.70
N PHE A 132 -2.69 11.34 -14.37
CA PHE A 132 -3.31 10.38 -15.28
C PHE A 132 -2.46 10.10 -16.52
N ILE A 133 -1.96 11.15 -17.19
CA ILE A 133 -1.05 11.02 -18.33
C ILE A 133 0.23 10.31 -17.91
N TRP A 134 0.76 10.63 -16.72
CA TRP A 134 1.91 9.93 -16.16
C TRP A 134 1.63 8.43 -16.01
N ALA A 135 0.49 8.05 -15.39
CA ALA A 135 0.11 6.66 -15.26
C ALA A 135 -0.01 5.97 -16.63
N LEU A 136 -0.65 6.63 -17.61
CA LEU A 136 -0.81 6.09 -18.95
C LEU A 136 0.54 5.84 -19.64
N LEU A 137 1.44 6.83 -19.63
CA LEU A 137 2.77 6.72 -20.23
C LEU A 137 3.65 5.70 -19.51
N ALA A 138 3.48 5.53 -18.20
CA ALA A 138 4.24 4.60 -17.38
C ALA A 138 3.77 3.13 -17.52
N LEU A 139 2.53 2.88 -17.94
CA LEU A 139 1.93 1.54 -17.95
C LEU A 139 2.76 0.49 -18.74
N PRO A 140 3.27 0.77 -19.96
CA PRO A 140 4.10 -0.20 -20.68
C PRO A 140 5.37 -0.59 -19.92
N TRP A 141 6.00 0.39 -19.25
CA TRP A 141 7.23 0.22 -18.49
C TRP A 141 6.99 -0.64 -17.24
N VAL A 142 5.91 -0.35 -16.52
CA VAL A 142 5.48 -1.10 -15.33
C VAL A 142 5.16 -2.55 -15.71
N TRP A 143 4.51 -2.76 -16.85
CA TRP A 143 4.20 -4.08 -17.39
C TRP A 143 5.47 -4.89 -17.68
N VAL A 144 6.44 -4.30 -18.38
CA VAL A 144 7.73 -4.95 -18.71
C VAL A 144 8.58 -5.19 -17.47
N ALA A 145 8.53 -4.30 -16.47
CA ALA A 145 9.34 -4.41 -15.26
C ALA A 145 9.08 -5.69 -14.46
N ARG A 146 7.84 -6.23 -14.52
CA ARG A 146 7.36 -7.37 -13.71
C ARG A 146 7.79 -7.25 -12.24
N PHE A 147 7.74 -6.02 -11.71
CA PHE A 147 8.22 -5.67 -10.38
C PHE A 147 7.07 -5.13 -9.54
N ASP A 148 6.72 -5.87 -8.49
CA ASP A 148 5.54 -5.62 -7.65
C ASP A 148 5.49 -4.19 -7.11
N ALA A 149 6.63 -3.65 -6.66
CA ALA A 149 6.64 -2.31 -6.07
C ALA A 149 6.38 -1.21 -7.11
N LEU A 150 6.83 -1.38 -8.35
CA LEU A 150 6.56 -0.41 -9.42
C LEU A 150 5.08 -0.45 -9.84
N TRP A 151 4.47 -1.63 -9.84
CA TRP A 151 3.04 -1.79 -10.01
C TRP A 151 2.24 -1.13 -8.89
N VAL A 152 2.64 -1.30 -7.64
CA VAL A 152 2.04 -0.63 -6.48
C VAL A 152 2.16 0.89 -6.60
N LEU A 153 3.33 1.41 -6.97
CA LEU A 153 3.53 2.84 -7.22
C LEU A 153 2.62 3.35 -8.34
N TRP A 154 2.48 2.59 -9.42
CA TRP A 154 1.59 2.92 -10.52
C TRP A 154 0.11 2.95 -10.10
N VAL A 155 -0.35 1.97 -9.31
CA VAL A 155 -1.71 1.98 -8.75
C VAL A 155 -1.89 3.16 -7.80
N GLY A 156 -0.90 3.50 -6.97
CA GLY A 156 -0.93 4.69 -6.12
C GLY A 156 -1.04 5.99 -6.92
N LEU A 157 -0.29 6.10 -8.01
CA LEU A 157 -0.37 7.22 -8.96
C LEU A 157 -1.76 7.33 -9.61
N LEU A 158 -2.34 6.20 -10.00
CA LEU A 158 -3.69 6.15 -10.57
C LEU A 158 -4.76 6.52 -9.53
N ASN A 159 -4.60 6.07 -8.28
CA ASN A 159 -5.46 6.47 -7.16
C ASN A 159 -5.42 7.98 -6.94
N LEU A 160 -4.22 8.57 -6.96
CA LEU A 160 -4.05 10.02 -6.83
C LEU A 160 -4.74 10.77 -7.97
N ALA A 161 -4.58 10.30 -9.21
CA ALA A 161 -5.24 10.90 -10.37
C ALA A 161 -6.78 10.85 -10.24
N VAL A 162 -7.33 9.70 -9.86
CA VAL A 162 -8.78 9.54 -9.67
C VAL A 162 -9.31 10.37 -8.51
N TRP A 163 -8.60 10.39 -7.37
CA TRP A 163 -8.95 11.23 -6.23
C TRP A 163 -9.04 12.69 -6.64
N LEU A 164 -8.01 13.23 -7.30
CA LEU A 164 -8.00 14.61 -7.76
C LEU A 164 -9.12 14.88 -8.79
N TYR A 165 -9.33 13.98 -9.75
CA TYR A 165 -10.39 14.14 -10.75
C TYR A 165 -11.77 14.24 -10.10
N ILE A 166 -12.10 13.29 -9.21
CA ILE A 166 -13.40 13.24 -8.56
C ILE A 166 -13.55 14.41 -7.57
N SER A 167 -12.49 14.80 -6.87
CA SER A 167 -12.54 15.93 -5.93
C SER A 167 -12.81 17.26 -6.64
N THR A 168 -12.33 17.42 -7.89
CA THR A 168 -12.55 18.63 -8.69
C THR A 168 -13.90 18.61 -9.40
N TRP A 169 -14.30 17.48 -9.97
CA TRP A 169 -15.44 17.40 -10.90
C TRP A 169 -16.65 16.60 -10.38
N GLY A 170 -16.52 15.88 -9.26
CA GLY A 170 -17.51 14.93 -8.74
C GLY A 170 -17.62 13.64 -9.57
N GLY A 171 -17.56 13.73 -10.91
CA GLY A 171 -17.71 12.60 -11.83
C GLY A 171 -19.09 11.92 -11.74
N ILE A 172 -19.20 10.69 -12.28
CA ILE A 172 -20.41 9.85 -12.15
C ILE A 172 -20.69 9.51 -10.67
N PHE A 173 -19.64 9.49 -9.85
CA PHE A 173 -19.78 9.26 -8.41
C PHE A 173 -20.46 10.42 -7.72
N GLY A 174 -20.20 11.68 -8.08
CA GLY A 174 -20.89 12.83 -7.51
C GLY A 174 -22.39 12.85 -7.79
N SER A 175 -22.85 12.25 -8.90
CA SER A 175 -24.28 12.18 -9.24
C SER A 175 -25.01 10.96 -8.66
N VAL A 176 -24.32 9.82 -8.47
CA VAL A 176 -24.92 8.56 -7.96
C VAL A 176 -24.64 8.33 -6.47
N PHE A 177 -23.48 8.78 -5.99
CA PHE A 177 -22.94 8.58 -4.65
C PHE A 177 -22.54 9.94 -4.06
N ILE A 178 -23.56 10.73 -3.70
CA ILE A 178 -23.56 11.95 -2.87
C ILE A 178 -22.25 12.76 -2.86
N THR A 179 -22.36 14.00 -3.35
CA THR A 179 -21.29 14.96 -3.70
C THR A 179 -20.10 15.11 -2.75
N SER A 180 -20.22 14.81 -1.45
CA SER A 180 -19.14 15.01 -0.47
C SER A 180 -18.12 13.85 -0.42
N ASP A 181 -18.55 12.62 -0.69
CA ASP A 181 -17.75 11.40 -0.46
C ASP A 181 -17.32 10.69 -1.75
N ALA A 182 -17.66 11.27 -2.90
CA ALA A 182 -17.40 10.69 -4.22
C ALA A 182 -15.92 10.28 -4.41
N GLY A 183 -14.98 11.05 -3.86
CA GLY A 183 -13.55 10.74 -3.95
C GLY A 183 -13.17 9.42 -3.27
N LEU A 184 -13.73 9.17 -2.08
CA LEU A 184 -13.49 7.93 -1.34
C LEU A 184 -14.09 6.73 -2.09
N TRP A 185 -15.28 6.89 -2.66
CA TRP A 185 -15.89 5.86 -3.52
C TRP A 185 -15.01 5.50 -4.70
N GLY A 186 -14.46 6.49 -5.41
CA GLY A 186 -13.52 6.25 -6.50
C GLY A 186 -12.31 5.42 -6.09
N ILE A 187 -11.74 5.72 -4.92
CA ILE A 187 -10.62 4.96 -4.34
C ILE A 187 -11.05 3.52 -4.00
N VAL A 188 -12.24 3.31 -3.43
CA VAL A 188 -12.75 1.95 -3.15
C VAL A 188 -12.84 1.14 -4.44
N PHE A 189 -13.50 1.66 -5.46
CA PHE A 189 -13.72 0.92 -6.71
C PHE A 189 -12.42 0.58 -7.42
N ILE A 190 -11.48 1.52 -7.50
CA ILE A 190 -10.22 1.28 -8.21
C ILE A 190 -9.34 0.26 -7.48
N ASN A 191 -9.32 0.28 -6.13
CA ASN A 191 -8.53 -0.69 -5.37
C ASN A 191 -9.17 -2.08 -5.39
N ILE A 192 -10.51 -2.20 -5.34
CA ILE A 192 -11.19 -3.49 -5.50
C ILE A 192 -10.92 -4.06 -6.90
N ALA A 193 -11.04 -3.25 -7.95
CA ALA A 193 -10.73 -3.67 -9.32
C ALA A 193 -9.26 -4.10 -9.45
N ALA A 194 -8.33 -3.31 -8.92
CA ALA A 194 -6.90 -3.64 -8.93
C ALA A 194 -6.62 -4.94 -8.16
N GLN A 195 -7.27 -5.16 -7.02
CA GLN A 195 -7.13 -6.38 -6.21
C GLN A 195 -7.64 -7.61 -6.96
N ILE A 196 -8.81 -7.54 -7.63
CA ILE A 196 -9.34 -8.64 -8.46
C ILE A 196 -8.37 -8.97 -9.61
N VAL A 197 -7.87 -7.95 -10.31
CA VAL A 197 -6.90 -8.13 -11.41
C VAL A 197 -5.61 -8.77 -10.89
N TRP A 198 -5.13 -8.33 -9.72
CA TRP A 198 -3.91 -8.85 -9.12
C TRP A 198 -4.07 -10.30 -8.68
N GLU A 199 -5.18 -10.65 -8.04
CA GLU A 199 -5.47 -12.03 -7.63
C GLU A 199 -5.58 -12.95 -8.84
N TRP A 200 -6.24 -12.49 -9.91
CA TRP A 200 -6.29 -13.20 -11.18
C TRP A 200 -4.90 -13.40 -11.78
N GLY A 201 -4.07 -12.35 -11.80
CA GLY A 201 -2.68 -12.39 -12.27
C GLY A 201 -1.79 -13.31 -11.44
N ALA A 202 -1.95 -13.30 -10.12
CA ALA A 202 -1.23 -14.17 -9.20
C ALA A 202 -1.59 -15.65 -9.42
N GLN A 203 -2.87 -15.95 -9.69
CA GLN A 203 -3.34 -17.31 -9.93
C GLN A 203 -2.98 -17.85 -11.31
N ARG A 204 -3.11 -17.04 -12.38
CA ARG A 204 -2.92 -17.52 -13.76
C ARG A 204 -1.52 -17.29 -14.32
N ARG A 205 -0.85 -16.22 -13.92
CA ARG A 205 0.45 -15.79 -14.48
C ARG A 205 1.59 -15.82 -13.47
N GLY A 206 1.32 -16.33 -12.25
CA GLY A 206 2.31 -16.44 -11.19
C GLY A 206 2.90 -15.09 -10.79
N TRP A 207 2.11 -14.01 -10.85
CA TRP A 207 2.56 -12.69 -10.37
C TRP A 207 2.97 -12.80 -8.89
N PRO A 208 4.23 -12.48 -8.54
CA PRO A 208 4.63 -12.45 -7.15
C PRO A 208 3.98 -11.28 -6.41
N GLY A 209 4.03 -11.31 -5.07
CA GLY A 209 3.68 -10.14 -4.26
C GLY A 209 2.39 -10.25 -3.47
N ARG A 210 2.33 -11.18 -2.50
CA ARG A 210 1.26 -11.18 -1.48
C ARG A 210 1.14 -9.84 -0.75
N TRP A 211 2.27 -9.20 -0.47
CA TRP A 211 2.32 -7.90 0.17
C TRP A 211 1.63 -6.79 -0.66
N ALA A 212 1.65 -6.90 -1.99
CA ALA A 212 0.96 -5.96 -2.88
C ALA A 212 -0.56 -6.13 -2.77
N ILE A 213 -1.06 -7.38 -2.72
CA ILE A 213 -2.48 -7.67 -2.47
C ILE A 213 -2.91 -7.11 -1.10
N CYS A 214 -2.10 -7.32 -0.05
CA CYS A 214 -2.34 -6.73 1.26
C CYS A 214 -2.45 -5.20 1.20
N LEU A 215 -1.56 -4.54 0.45
CA LEU A 215 -1.57 -3.09 0.32
C LEU A 215 -2.78 -2.58 -0.46
N LEU A 216 -3.19 -3.26 -1.53
CA LEU A 216 -4.40 -2.96 -2.29
C LEU A 216 -5.66 -3.15 -1.44
N ALA A 217 -5.69 -4.20 -0.63
CA ALA A 217 -6.78 -4.46 0.31
C ALA A 217 -6.88 -3.38 1.39
N LEU A 218 -5.75 -2.85 1.88
CA LEU A 218 -5.75 -1.66 2.74
C LEU A 218 -6.24 -0.42 1.98
N GLY A 219 -5.78 -0.23 0.74
CA GLY A 219 -6.16 0.89 -0.13
C GLY A 219 -7.65 0.95 -0.42
N GLY A 220 -8.33 -0.20 -0.52
CA GLY A 220 -9.80 -0.26 -0.64
C GLY A 220 -10.53 -0.31 0.70
N GLY A 221 -10.01 -1.07 1.67
CA GLY A 221 -10.67 -1.32 2.95
C GLY A 221 -10.70 -0.11 3.88
N VAL A 222 -9.63 0.70 3.92
CA VAL A 222 -9.59 1.92 4.75
C VAL A 222 -10.61 2.95 4.29
N PRO A 223 -10.69 3.33 3.00
CA PRO A 223 -11.76 4.20 2.51
C PRO A 223 -13.16 3.63 2.74
N MET A 224 -13.35 2.32 2.58
CA MET A 224 -14.63 1.65 2.85
C MET A 224 -15.05 1.81 4.32
N THR A 225 -14.11 1.69 5.26
CA THR A 225 -14.37 1.97 6.68
C THR A 225 -14.66 3.44 6.95
N LEU A 226 -13.94 4.36 6.32
CA LEU A 226 -14.14 5.80 6.50
C LEU A 226 -15.51 6.23 6.00
N LEU A 227 -15.97 5.72 4.86
CA LEU A 227 -17.32 5.96 4.33
C LEU A 227 -18.40 5.52 5.33
N MET A 228 -18.26 4.33 5.92
CA MET A 228 -19.19 3.86 6.94
C MET A 228 -19.14 4.73 8.21
N MET A 229 -17.95 5.21 8.58
CA MET A 229 -17.78 6.11 9.73
C MET A 229 -18.38 7.49 9.49
N GLY A 230 -18.18 8.11 8.32
CA GLY A 230 -18.79 9.40 7.96
C GLY A 230 -20.31 9.31 7.99
N TRP A 231 -20.87 8.23 7.44
CA TRP A 231 -22.30 7.96 7.53
C TRP A 231 -22.78 7.84 8.99
N ILE A 232 -22.05 7.13 9.86
CA ILE A 232 -22.36 7.04 11.29
C ILE A 232 -22.14 8.38 12.01
N ALA A 233 -21.19 9.22 11.63
CA ALA A 233 -20.93 10.50 12.29
C ALA A 233 -22.04 11.54 12.05
N GLY A 234 -22.99 11.25 11.16
CA GLY A 234 -24.14 12.12 10.88
C GLY A 234 -23.95 12.99 9.63
N GLU A 235 -22.91 12.74 8.84
CA GLU A 235 -22.74 13.35 7.51
C GLU A 235 -23.70 12.73 6.47
N GLY A 236 -24.21 11.53 6.75
CA GLY A 236 -25.12 10.79 5.87
C GLY A 236 -26.59 11.11 6.09
N GLN A 237 -27.30 11.40 5.00
CA GLN A 237 -28.77 11.42 5.00
C GLN A 237 -29.31 9.98 4.93
N GLY A 238 -30.53 9.72 5.38
CA GLY A 238 -31.09 8.36 5.35
C GLY A 238 -31.12 7.78 3.93
N GLY A 239 -30.62 6.55 3.75
CA GLY A 239 -30.71 5.82 2.48
C GLY A 239 -29.44 5.73 1.62
N GLU A 240 -28.26 6.03 2.18
CA GLU A 240 -27.01 5.95 1.41
C GLU A 240 -26.56 4.52 1.06
N PRO A 241 -25.96 4.29 -0.13
CA PRO A 241 -25.52 2.97 -0.59
C PRO A 241 -24.57 2.23 0.37
N ILE A 242 -23.83 2.96 1.20
CA ILE A 242 -22.85 2.40 2.13
C ILE A 242 -23.45 1.40 3.13
N MET A 243 -24.70 1.60 3.55
CA MET A 243 -25.40 0.69 4.49
C MET A 243 -25.48 -0.74 3.97
N VAL A 244 -25.62 -0.90 2.65
CA VAL A 244 -25.72 -2.20 1.99
C VAL A 244 -24.33 -2.67 1.53
N MET A 245 -23.52 -1.76 0.99
CA MET A 245 -22.22 -2.11 0.43
C MET A 245 -21.19 -2.52 1.49
N TYR A 246 -21.19 -1.91 2.67
CA TYR A 246 -20.25 -2.27 3.75
C TYR A 246 -20.45 -3.70 4.28
N PRO A 247 -21.66 -4.15 4.68
CA PRO A 247 -21.85 -5.53 5.11
C PRO A 247 -21.64 -6.53 3.96
N LEU A 248 -22.00 -6.18 2.72
CA LEU A 248 -21.69 -7.02 1.56
C LEU A 248 -20.17 -7.17 1.35
N TRP A 249 -19.42 -6.08 1.48
CA TRP A 249 -17.96 -6.10 1.38
C TRP A 249 -17.33 -6.96 2.49
N LEU A 250 -17.76 -6.82 3.75
CA LEU A 250 -17.31 -7.68 4.85
C LEU A 250 -17.67 -9.16 4.62
N ALA A 251 -18.87 -9.45 4.12
CA ALA A 251 -19.31 -10.81 3.81
C ALA A 251 -18.49 -11.42 2.66
N ALA A 252 -18.19 -10.64 1.62
CA ALA A 252 -17.34 -11.06 0.51
C ALA A 252 -15.90 -11.32 0.97
N LEU A 253 -15.32 -10.40 1.75
CA LEU A 253 -13.99 -10.55 2.34
C LEU A 253 -13.93 -11.81 3.21
N TYR A 254 -14.93 -12.01 4.07
CA TYR A 254 -15.04 -13.22 4.88
C TYR A 254 -15.16 -14.48 4.00
N GLY A 255 -16.10 -14.52 3.05
CA GLY A 255 -16.34 -15.68 2.19
C GLY A 255 -15.08 -16.10 1.42
N VAL A 256 -14.46 -15.16 0.71
CA VAL A 256 -13.27 -15.39 -0.11
C VAL A 256 -12.08 -15.81 0.77
N TYR A 257 -11.76 -15.04 1.82
CA TYR A 257 -10.55 -15.28 2.61
C TYR A 257 -10.73 -16.29 3.75
N ARG A 258 -11.94 -16.79 3.99
CA ARG A 258 -12.18 -17.90 4.92
C ARG A 258 -12.29 -19.24 4.21
N HIS A 259 -13.01 -19.30 3.10
CA HIS A 259 -13.39 -20.55 2.45
C HIS A 259 -12.56 -20.86 1.21
N TRP A 260 -12.17 -19.85 0.44
CA TRP A 260 -11.41 -20.09 -0.80
C TRP A 260 -9.91 -19.98 -0.58
N ARG A 261 -9.45 -18.97 0.17
CA ARG A 261 -8.03 -18.78 0.47
C ARG A 261 -7.81 -18.22 1.86
N LEU A 262 -7.38 -19.06 2.80
CA LEU A 262 -7.13 -18.57 4.16
C LEU A 262 -6.00 -17.55 4.20
N ASP A 263 -6.36 -16.27 4.38
CA ASP A 263 -5.43 -15.18 4.62
C ASP A 263 -5.77 -14.47 5.93
N LEU A 264 -4.92 -14.68 6.94
CA LEU A 264 -5.08 -14.10 8.27
C LEU A 264 -4.95 -12.58 8.26
N PHE A 265 -4.16 -12.00 7.35
CA PHE A 265 -3.99 -10.55 7.28
C PHE A 265 -5.31 -9.89 6.87
N MET A 266 -5.98 -10.46 5.86
CA MET A 266 -7.21 -9.90 5.32
C MET A 266 -8.37 -10.05 6.31
N LEU A 267 -8.48 -11.23 6.95
CA LEU A 267 -9.45 -11.45 8.02
C LEU A 267 -9.20 -10.54 9.23
N ALA A 268 -7.94 -10.32 9.62
CA ALA A 268 -7.61 -9.38 10.69
C ALA A 268 -8.00 -7.94 10.30
N GLY A 269 -7.75 -7.53 9.06
CA GLY A 269 -8.20 -6.23 8.55
C GLY A 269 -9.72 -6.06 8.63
N GLY A 270 -10.49 -7.09 8.25
CA GLY A 270 -11.94 -7.12 8.40
C GLY A 270 -12.40 -7.03 9.86
N CYS A 271 -11.72 -7.72 10.79
CA CYS A 271 -11.99 -7.59 12.23
C CYS A 271 -11.72 -6.17 12.73
N VAL A 272 -10.59 -5.56 12.36
CA VAL A 272 -10.26 -4.17 12.74
C VAL A 272 -11.32 -3.21 12.21
N SER A 273 -11.70 -3.34 10.93
CA SER A 273 -12.81 -2.59 10.31
C SER A 273 -14.10 -2.69 11.12
N ALA A 274 -14.54 -3.91 11.43
CA ALA A 274 -15.77 -4.16 12.19
C ALA A 274 -15.69 -3.60 13.62
N ILE A 275 -14.56 -3.77 14.31
CA ILE A 275 -14.35 -3.21 15.64
C ILE A 275 -14.48 -1.69 15.60
N THR A 276 -13.80 -1.01 14.68
CA THR A 276 -13.82 0.46 14.63
C THR A 276 -15.21 0.99 14.32
N VAL A 277 -15.93 0.40 13.35
CA VAL A 277 -17.31 0.79 13.01
C VAL A 277 -18.27 0.54 14.17
N THR A 278 -18.19 -0.63 14.83
CA THR A 278 -19.04 -0.96 15.98
C THR A 278 -18.74 -0.05 17.17
N THR A 279 -17.48 0.29 17.39
CA THR A 279 -17.06 1.21 18.45
C THR A 279 -17.64 2.60 18.21
N LEU A 280 -17.59 3.10 16.98
CA LEU A 280 -18.17 4.40 16.65
C LEU A 280 -19.69 4.41 16.82
N LEU A 281 -20.38 3.33 16.43
CA LEU A 281 -21.82 3.17 16.70
C LEU A 281 -22.11 3.21 18.20
N LEU A 282 -21.36 2.47 19.01
CA LEU A 282 -21.50 2.48 20.47
C LEU A 282 -21.29 3.89 21.04
N VAL A 283 -20.26 4.60 20.58
CA VAL A 283 -20.02 5.99 21.00
C VAL A 283 -21.22 6.87 20.64
N ARG A 284 -21.74 6.77 19.42
CA ARG A 284 -22.90 7.56 18.98
C ARG A 284 -24.14 7.32 19.84
N TYR A 285 -24.44 6.06 20.18
CA TYR A 285 -25.61 5.72 20.99
C TYR A 285 -25.43 6.06 22.47
N VAL A 286 -24.27 5.79 23.05
CA VAL A 286 -24.04 5.92 24.50
C VAL A 286 -23.77 7.38 24.90
N PHE A 287 -23.13 8.18 24.03
CA PHE A 287 -22.82 9.59 24.31
C PHE A 287 -23.86 10.56 23.75
N TRP A 288 -25.02 10.09 23.30
CA TRP A 288 -26.04 10.92 22.64
C TRP A 288 -26.60 12.03 23.54
N GLU A 289 -26.75 11.79 24.85
CA GLU A 289 -27.42 12.75 25.75
C GLU A 289 -26.47 13.47 26.72
N THR A 290 -25.45 12.82 27.27
CA THR A 290 -24.57 13.41 28.30
C THR A 290 -23.22 12.69 28.45
N TRP A 291 -22.13 13.44 28.62
CA TRP A 291 -20.78 12.89 28.80
C TRP A 291 -20.58 12.39 30.23
N HIS A 292 -20.41 11.08 30.41
CA HIS A 292 -20.18 10.43 31.71
C HIS A 292 -18.85 9.65 31.70
N ALA A 293 -18.15 9.56 32.84
CA ALA A 293 -16.94 8.73 32.93
C ALA A 293 -17.24 7.23 32.72
N GLU A 294 -18.47 6.82 33.05
CA GLU A 294 -18.94 5.44 32.99
C GLU A 294 -19.15 4.95 31.55
N SER A 295 -19.58 5.84 30.64
CA SER A 295 -19.72 5.50 29.22
C SER A 295 -18.38 5.24 28.54
N LEU A 296 -17.30 5.91 28.97
CA LEU A 296 -15.95 5.62 28.49
C LEU A 296 -15.47 4.22 28.90
N LEU A 297 -15.81 3.78 30.12
CA LEU A 297 -15.48 2.42 30.59
C LEU A 297 -16.23 1.36 29.80
N ILE A 298 -17.50 1.59 29.46
CA ILE A 298 -18.31 0.67 28.64
C ILE A 298 -17.71 0.54 27.24
N VAL A 299 -17.37 1.66 26.59
CA VAL A 299 -16.74 1.65 25.26
C VAL A 299 -15.38 0.98 25.29
N ALA A 300 -14.53 1.31 26.27
CA ALA A 300 -13.23 0.68 26.43
C ALA A 300 -13.36 -0.84 26.64
N GLY A 301 -14.25 -1.27 27.53
CA GLY A 301 -14.54 -2.68 27.79
C GLY A 301 -15.03 -3.42 26.54
N ALA A 302 -15.92 -2.81 25.76
CA ALA A 302 -16.40 -3.37 24.50
C ALA A 302 -15.27 -3.52 23.46
N VAL A 303 -14.41 -2.51 23.30
CA VAL A 303 -13.24 -2.57 22.42
C VAL A 303 -12.29 -3.69 22.82
N PHE A 304 -11.98 -3.79 24.12
CA PHE A 304 -11.13 -4.87 24.64
C PHE A 304 -11.75 -6.25 24.41
N ALA A 305 -13.05 -6.41 24.68
CA ALA A 305 -13.75 -7.67 24.48
C ALA A 305 -13.76 -8.09 23.00
N MET A 306 -14.13 -7.18 22.08
CA MET A 306 -14.16 -7.46 20.65
C MET A 306 -12.75 -7.75 20.09
N GLY A 307 -11.73 -7.02 20.57
CA GLY A 307 -10.33 -7.27 20.22
C GLY A 307 -9.85 -8.64 20.70
N ALA A 308 -10.11 -8.99 21.96
CA ALA A 308 -9.74 -10.29 22.52
C ALA A 308 -10.44 -11.45 21.80
N LEU A 309 -11.74 -11.32 21.50
CA LEU A 309 -12.51 -12.31 20.74
C LEU A 309 -11.94 -12.50 19.33
N SER A 310 -11.63 -11.41 18.63
CA SER A 310 -11.05 -11.43 17.29
C SER A 310 -9.68 -12.13 17.28
N VAL A 311 -8.80 -11.80 18.24
CA VAL A 311 -7.48 -12.43 18.37
C VAL A 311 -7.60 -13.92 18.72
N ALA A 312 -8.48 -14.28 19.66
CA ALA A 312 -8.72 -15.67 20.03
C ALA A 312 -9.24 -16.50 18.84
N TRP A 313 -10.16 -15.93 18.06
CA TRP A 313 -10.70 -16.56 16.85
C TRP A 313 -9.63 -16.74 15.77
N LEU A 314 -8.84 -15.70 15.47
CA LEU A 314 -7.75 -15.78 14.49
C LEU A 314 -6.67 -16.80 14.90
N LYS A 315 -6.32 -16.88 16.19
CA LYS A 315 -5.38 -17.89 16.71
C LYS A 315 -5.91 -19.31 16.52
N ARG A 316 -7.20 -19.55 16.81
CA ARG A 316 -7.85 -20.86 16.60
C ARG A 316 -7.86 -21.24 15.11
N LEU A 317 -8.10 -20.28 14.22
CA LEU A 317 -8.03 -20.52 12.78
C LEU A 317 -6.63 -20.90 12.32
N ASN A 318 -5.61 -20.17 12.77
CA ASN A 318 -4.22 -20.47 12.43
C ASN A 318 -3.80 -21.86 12.94
N ALA A 319 -4.23 -22.24 14.14
CA ALA A 319 -3.94 -23.56 14.71
C ALA A 319 -4.52 -24.71 13.88
N LYS A 320 -5.76 -24.57 13.37
CA LYS A 320 -6.42 -25.58 12.51
C LYS A 320 -5.75 -25.78 11.15
N VAL A 321 -4.93 -24.82 10.71
CA VAL A 321 -4.21 -24.90 9.42
C VAL A 321 -2.78 -25.40 9.61
N ALA A 322 -2.25 -25.30 10.83
CA ALA A 322 -0.94 -25.82 11.19
C ALA A 322 -0.97 -27.31 11.61
N SER A 323 -2.15 -27.88 11.85
CA SER A 323 -2.42 -29.30 12.09
C SER A 323 -2.76 -30.03 10.80
#